data_AF-A0A8C9PIL1-F1
#
_entry.id   AF-A0A8C9PIL1-F1
#
_cell.length_a   1.000
_cell.length_b   1.000
_cell.length_c   1.000
_cell.angle_alpha   90.00
_cell.angle_beta   90.00
_cell.angle_gamma   90.00
#
_symmetry.space_group_name_H-M   'P 1'
#
loop_
_entity.id
_entity.type
_entity.pdbx_description
1 polymer ?
#
loop_
_entity_poly.entity_id
_entity_poly.type
_entity_poly.pdbx_seq_one_letter_code
_entity_poly.pdbx_strand_id
1 'polypeptide(L)'
;MRIMKEFTPTAVIQVTNLSSAVTSEQMRTLFSFLGEIEELRLYPPDNAPLAFSSKVCYVKFRDPSSVGVAQHLTNTVFIDRALIVVPCAEVMQPTRTVVMCNTTFDHRENTVLGKRPCLISFGS
;
A
#
# COMPACT_ATOMS: atom_id res chain seq x y z
N MET A 1 27.10 -9.75 3.80
CA MET A 1 27.02 -8.78 2.68
C MET A 1 25.54 -8.58 2.36
N ARG A 2 24.86 -7.65 3.06
CA ARG A 2 23.45 -7.38 2.76
C ARG A 2 23.41 -6.61 1.47
N ILE A 3 22.75 -7.20 0.47
CA ILE A 3 22.51 -6.65 -0.85
C ILE A 3 22.05 -5.20 -0.67
N MET A 4 22.90 -4.25 -1.11
CA MET A 4 22.48 -2.89 -1.39
C MET A 4 21.55 -3.01 -2.59
N LYS A 5 20.29 -3.34 -2.30
CA LYS A 5 19.22 -3.24 -3.28
C LYS A 5 19.09 -1.74 -3.48
N GLU A 6 19.68 -1.25 -4.58
CA GLU A 6 19.55 0.11 -5.05
C GLU A 6 18.06 0.45 -4.97
N PHE A 7 17.66 1.16 -3.93
CA PHE A 7 16.28 1.52 -3.71
C PHE A 7 16.07 2.70 -4.63
N THR A 8 15.65 2.43 -5.87
CA THR A 8 15.04 3.48 -6.67
C THR A 8 13.96 4.12 -5.79
N PRO A 9 13.96 5.45 -5.66
CA PRO A 9 12.99 6.12 -4.80
C PRO A 9 11.60 5.77 -5.33
N THR A 10 10.89 4.92 -4.59
CA THR A 10 9.53 4.53 -4.95
C THR A 10 8.60 5.67 -4.60
N ALA A 11 7.64 5.94 -5.48
CA ALA A 11 6.54 6.87 -5.20
C ALA A 11 5.30 6.14 -4.64
N VAL A 12 5.40 4.83 -4.37
CA VAL A 12 4.27 4.01 -3.92
C VAL A 12 4.41 3.66 -2.45
N ILE A 13 3.34 3.83 -1.69
CA ILE A 13 3.20 3.33 -0.32
C ILE A 13 2.10 2.28 -0.23
N GLN A 14 2.29 1.37 0.71
CA GLN A 14 1.26 0.49 1.20
C GLN A 14 0.87 0.94 2.62
N VAL A 15 -0.43 1.05 2.85
CA VAL A 15 -1.03 1.39 4.13
C VAL A 15 -1.86 0.21 4.62
N THR A 16 -1.51 -0.33 5.78
CA THR A 16 -2.21 -1.46 6.42
C THR A 16 -2.73 -1.08 7.81
N ASN A 17 -3.32 -2.07 8.48
CA ASN A 17 -3.99 -1.90 9.77
C ASN A 17 -5.11 -0.86 9.73
N LEU A 18 -5.80 -0.78 8.59
CA LEU A 18 -6.90 0.15 8.39
C LEU A 18 -8.16 -0.35 9.09
N SER A 19 -8.97 0.59 9.59
CA SER A 19 -10.32 0.28 10.06
C SER A 19 -11.18 -0.22 8.90
N SER A 20 -12.10 -1.15 9.16
CA SER A 20 -13.06 -1.62 8.15
C SER A 20 -14.00 -0.50 7.68
N ALA A 21 -14.19 0.54 8.50
CA ALA A 21 -14.98 1.72 8.18
C ALA A 21 -14.25 2.72 7.25
N VAL A 22 -12.94 2.56 7.02
CA VAL A 22 -12.18 3.50 6.18
C VAL A 22 -12.62 3.42 4.73
N THR A 23 -12.77 4.55 4.06
CA THR A 23 -13.11 4.59 2.63
C THR A 23 -11.95 5.08 1.76
N SER A 24 -11.99 4.74 0.47
CA SER A 24 -11.04 5.24 -0.53
C SER A 24 -10.96 6.77 -0.58
N GLU A 25 -12.09 7.48 -0.44
CA GLU A 25 -12.14 8.94 -0.41
C GLU A 25 -11.43 9.52 0.82
N GLN A 26 -11.68 8.96 2.01
CA GLN A 26 -11.02 9.39 3.25
C GLN A 26 -9.50 9.23 3.17
N MET A 27 -9.05 8.09 2.65
CA MET A 27 -7.62 7.82 2.44
C MET A 27 -7.03 8.80 1.43
N ARG A 28 -7.73 9.05 0.32
CA ARG A 28 -7.30 10.03 -0.69
C ARG A 28 -7.15 11.41 -0.07
N THR A 29 -8.13 11.88 0.70
CA THR A 29 -8.06 13.17 1.39
C THR A 29 -6.89 13.24 2.35
N LEU A 30 -6.69 12.22 3.19
CA LEU A 30 -5.58 12.17 4.15
C LEU A 30 -4.22 12.27 3.46
N PHE A 31 -3.97 11.43 2.46
CA PHE A 31 -2.68 11.39 1.76
C PHE A 31 -2.50 12.57 0.81
N SER A 32 -3.57 13.20 0.33
CA SER A 32 -3.50 14.38 -0.54
C SER A 32 -2.92 15.60 0.18
N PHE A 33 -2.95 15.64 1.51
CA PHE A 33 -2.26 16.66 2.30
C PHE A 33 -0.73 16.48 2.33
N LEU A 34 -0.25 15.27 2.02
CA LEU A 34 1.18 14.93 2.05
C LEU A 34 1.84 15.11 0.68
N GLY A 35 1.08 14.95 -0.40
CA GLY A 35 1.54 15.09 -1.77
C GLY A 35 0.43 14.85 -2.79
N GLU A 36 0.70 15.18 -4.05
CA GLU A 36 -0.23 14.92 -5.15
C GLU A 36 -0.35 13.40 -5.38
N ILE A 37 -1.57 12.87 -5.27
CA ILE A 37 -1.86 11.45 -5.47
C ILE A 37 -2.14 11.21 -6.95
N GLU A 38 -1.30 10.39 -7.59
CA GLU A 38 -1.50 9.91 -8.95
C GLU A 38 -2.56 8.81 -8.97
N GLU A 39 -2.43 7.81 -8.09
CA GLU A 39 -3.35 6.69 -8.00
C GLU A 39 -3.56 6.23 -6.55
N LEU A 40 -4.79 5.84 -6.21
CA LEU A 40 -5.10 5.25 -4.92
C LEU A 40 -6.05 4.07 -5.12
N ARG A 41 -5.71 2.93 -4.53
CA ARG A 41 -6.55 1.74 -4.53
C ARG A 41 -6.71 1.17 -3.14
N LEU A 42 -7.93 0.75 -2.82
CA LEU A 42 -8.25 0.14 -1.54
C LEU A 42 -8.76 -1.28 -1.77
N TYR A 43 -8.22 -2.22 -1.01
CA TYR A 43 -8.49 -3.65 -1.11
C TYR A 43 -8.83 -4.22 0.28
N PRO A 44 -9.93 -4.98 0.41
CA PRO A 44 -11.02 -5.11 -0.57
C PRO A 44 -11.72 -3.76 -0.81
N PRO A 45 -12.34 -3.53 -1.99
CA PRO A 45 -13.05 -2.29 -2.29
C PRO A 45 -14.21 -2.04 -1.33
N ASP A 46 -14.63 -0.78 -1.18
CA ASP A 46 -15.61 -0.34 -0.18
C ASP A 46 -16.96 -1.08 -0.27
N ASN A 47 -17.36 -1.54 -1.45
CA ASN A 47 -18.62 -2.26 -1.68
C ASN A 47 -18.51 -3.79 -1.50
N ALA A 48 -17.37 -4.31 -1.05
CA ALA A 48 -17.22 -5.75 -0.85
C ALA A 48 -18.09 -6.21 0.34
N PRO A 49 -18.85 -7.32 0.20
CA PRO A 49 -19.78 -7.81 1.25
C PRO A 49 -19.07 -8.29 2.54
N LEU A 50 -17.74 -8.31 2.57
CA LEU A 50 -16.91 -8.71 3.70
C LEU A 50 -16.54 -7.49 4.56
N ALA A 51 -17.51 -6.97 5.32
CA ALA A 51 -17.35 -5.78 6.17
C ALA A 51 -16.38 -5.96 7.37
N PHE A 52 -15.83 -7.17 7.58
CA PHE A 52 -15.00 -7.52 8.74
C PHE A 52 -13.52 -7.81 8.43
N SER A 53 -13.08 -7.68 7.18
CA SER A 53 -11.67 -7.92 6.84
C SER A 53 -10.80 -6.66 6.98
N SER A 54 -9.53 -6.86 7.34
CA SER A 54 -8.53 -5.79 7.37
C SER A 54 -8.35 -5.21 5.97
N LYS A 55 -8.54 -3.90 5.83
CA LYS A 55 -8.32 -3.19 4.57
C LYS A 55 -6.83 -2.87 4.38
N VAL A 56 -6.42 -2.84 3.13
CA VAL A 56 -5.10 -2.39 2.68
C VAL A 56 -5.30 -1.36 1.59
N CYS A 57 -4.58 -0.24 1.70
CA CYS A 57 -4.61 0.83 0.73
C CYS A 57 -3.23 0.99 0.08
N TYR A 58 -3.21 1.14 -1.23
CA TYR A 58 -2.03 1.48 -2.00
C TYR A 58 -2.19 2.90 -2.51
N VAL A 59 -1.16 3.73 -2.31
CA VAL A 59 -1.15 5.11 -2.78
C VAL A 59 0.10 5.32 -3.59
N LYS A 60 -0.06 5.75 -4.83
CA LYS A 60 1.00 6.22 -5.71
C LYS A 60 0.98 7.74 -5.71
N PHE A 61 2.04 8.33 -5.21
CA PHE A 61 2.27 9.76 -5.30
C PHE A 61 2.91 10.12 -6.64
N ARG A 62 2.71 11.36 -7.05
CA ARG A 62 3.41 11.95 -8.19
C ARG A 62 4.91 12.15 -7.90
N ASP A 63 5.24 12.50 -6.67
CA ASP A 63 6.62 12.76 -6.24
C ASP A 63 7.05 11.78 -5.13
N PRO A 64 8.21 11.11 -5.25
CA PRO A 64 8.68 10.15 -4.26
C PRO A 64 9.06 10.78 -2.91
N SER A 65 9.29 12.09 -2.83
CA SER A 65 9.54 12.78 -1.56
C SER A 65 8.32 12.68 -0.62
N SER A 66 7.12 12.59 -1.19
CA SER A 66 5.86 12.42 -0.44
C SER A 66 5.82 11.11 0.36
N VAL A 67 6.56 10.09 -0.09
CA VAL A 67 6.65 8.79 0.61
C VAL A 67 7.33 8.91 1.97
N GLY A 68 8.37 9.74 2.07
CA GLY A 68 9.05 9.99 3.35
C GLY A 68 8.11 10.65 4.35
N VAL A 69 7.32 11.63 3.90
CA VAL A 69 6.31 12.29 4.73
C VAL A 69 5.22 11.32 5.15
N ALA A 70 4.73 10.49 4.22
CA ALA A 70 3.70 9.50 4.51
C ALA A 70 4.15 8.45 5.54
N GLN A 71 5.43 8.06 5.55
CA GLN A 71 5.96 7.13 6.56
C GLN A 71 5.85 7.68 7.99
N HIS A 72 5.93 8.99 8.18
CA HIS A 72 5.72 9.62 9.49
C HIS A 72 4.29 9.48 10.00
N LEU A 73 3.31 9.17 9.14
CA LEU A 73 1.95 8.83 9.57
C LEU A 73 1.84 7.43 10.14
N THR A 74 2.90 6.61 10.09
CA THR A 74 2.93 5.34 10.84
C THR A 74 2.67 5.64 12.32
N ASN A 75 1.85 4.80 12.96
CA ASN A 75 1.32 5.01 14.31
C ASN A 75 0.32 6.16 14.48
N THR A 76 -0.03 6.91 13.43
CA THR A 76 -1.13 7.88 13.52
C THR A 76 -2.45 7.13 13.56
N VAL A 77 -3.26 7.37 14.60
CA VAL A 77 -4.58 6.75 14.73
C VAL A 77 -5.53 7.40 13.74
N PHE A 78 -6.08 6.60 12.83
CA PHE A 78 -7.12 7.01 11.90
C PHE A 78 -8.40 6.21 12.14
N ILE A 79 -9.49 6.92 12.45
CA ILE A 79 -10.77 6.37 12.92
C ILE A 79 -10.63 5.67 14.28
N ASP A 80 -10.02 4.50 14.30
CA ASP A 80 -9.86 3.64 15.49
C ASP A 80 -8.51 2.90 15.49
N ARG A 81 -7.87 2.76 14.32
CA ARG A 81 -6.64 1.98 14.18
C ARG A 81 -5.45 2.85 13.80
N ALA A 82 -4.30 2.52 14.38
CA ALA A 82 -3.03 3.14 14.04
C ALA A 82 -2.57 2.70 12.66
N LEU A 83 -2.29 3.65 11.78
CA LEU A 83 -1.84 3.38 10.42
C LEU A 83 -0.45 2.73 10.42
N ILE A 84 -0.22 1.80 9.50
CA ILE A 84 1.09 1.25 9.21
C ILE A 84 1.43 1.60 7.76
N VAL A 85 2.36 2.54 7.57
CA VAL A 85 2.76 3.01 6.24
C VAL A 85 4.13 2.44 5.89
N VAL A 86 4.22 1.69 4.81
CA VAL A 86 5.47 1.12 4.31
C VAL A 86 5.71 1.52 2.85
N PRO A 87 6.94 1.90 2.48
CA PRO A 87 7.29 2.14 1.08
C PRO A 87 7.25 0.81 0.32
N CYS A 88 6.51 0.77 -0.79
CA CYS A 88 6.39 -0.40 -1.63
C CYS A 88 7.13 -0.15 -2.96
N ALA A 89 8.03 -1.04 -3.36
CA ALA A 89 8.85 -0.84 -4.56
C ALA A 89 8.03 -1.11 -5.83
N GLU A 90 8.00 -0.14 -6.75
CA GLU A 90 7.49 -0.38 -8.11
C GLU A 90 8.51 -1.23 -8.87
N VAL A 91 8.11 -2.42 -9.35
CA VAL A 91 8.92 -3.23 -10.26
C VAL A 91 8.26 -3.16 -11.61
N MET A 92 8.74 -2.26 -12.47
CA MET A 92 8.24 -2.16 -13.83
C MET A 92 8.66 -3.43 -14.60
N GLN A 93 7.73 -4.37 -14.80
CA GLN A 93 7.92 -5.42 -15.81
C GLN A 93 7.52 -4.85 -17.17
N PRO A 94 8.23 -5.20 -18.26
CA PRO A 94 8.10 -4.56 -19.59
C PRO A 94 6.73 -4.72 -20.28
N THR A 95 5.74 -5.32 -19.62
CA THR A 95 4.38 -5.49 -20.15
C THR A 95 3.30 -5.03 -19.16
N ARG A 96 3.62 -4.89 -17.87
CA ARG A 96 2.67 -4.53 -16.80
C ARG A 96 3.43 -3.88 -15.64
N THR A 97 3.01 -2.70 -15.20
CA THR A 97 3.51 -2.10 -13.95
C THR A 97 3.06 -2.98 -12.79
N VAL A 98 4.02 -3.64 -12.14
CA VAL A 98 3.76 -4.52 -10.99
C VAL A 98 4.45 -3.95 -9.77
N VAL A 99 3.64 -3.65 -8.76
CA VAL A 99 4.17 -3.10 -7.52
C VAL A 99 4.51 -4.28 -6.61
N MET A 100 5.80 -4.46 -6.29
CA MET A 100 6.26 -5.54 -5.41
C MET A 100 6.18 -5.08 -3.96
N CYS A 101 5.13 -5.50 -3.27
CA CYS A 101 5.06 -5.27 -1.84
C CYS A 101 5.73 -6.40 -1.05
N ASN A 102 6.52 -5.96 -0.08
CA ASN A 102 7.31 -6.77 0.85
C ASN A 102 6.47 -7.27 2.05
N THR A 103 5.20 -6.86 2.12
CA THR A 103 4.22 -7.26 3.13
C THR A 103 3.38 -8.42 2.62
N THR A 104 3.57 -9.58 3.24
CA THR A 104 2.72 -10.76 3.09
C THR A 104 1.26 -10.38 3.35
N PHE A 105 0.43 -10.36 2.32
CA PHE A 105 -1.02 -10.32 2.48
C PHE A 105 -1.47 -11.70 2.99
N ASP A 106 -1.46 -11.88 4.32
CA ASP A 106 -1.94 -13.12 4.94
C ASP A 106 -3.47 -13.05 5.05
N HIS A 107 -4.13 -13.66 4.07
CA HIS A 107 -5.46 -14.19 4.26
C HIS A 107 -5.27 -15.71 4.41
N ARG A 108 -4.86 -16.13 5.61
CA ARG A 108 -4.64 -17.53 6.04
C ARG A 108 -5.31 -18.59 5.16
N GLU A 109 -4.53 -19.17 4.24
CA GLU A 109 -4.67 -20.58 3.85
C GLU A 109 -3.27 -21.22 3.78
N ASN A 110 -3.16 -22.32 4.52
CA ASN A 110 -2.04 -23.21 4.73
C ASN A 110 -1.37 -23.63 3.39
N THR A 111 -0.06 -23.36 3.19
CA THR A 111 0.95 -24.30 2.64
C THR A 111 2.29 -23.56 2.44
N VAL A 112 3.34 -24.11 3.05
CA VAL A 112 4.74 -23.70 2.92
C VAL A 112 5.22 -23.88 1.47
N LEU A 113 5.50 -22.79 0.72
CA LEU A 113 6.69 -22.68 -0.17
C LEU A 113 6.81 -21.27 -0.81
N GLY A 114 7.80 -20.50 -0.33
CA GLY A 114 8.39 -19.38 -1.06
C GLY A 114 7.72 -18.02 -0.81
N LYS A 115 8.52 -17.07 -0.31
CA LYS A 115 8.19 -15.64 -0.24
C LYS A 115 7.93 -15.11 -1.65
N ARG A 116 6.70 -15.19 -2.16
CA ARG A 116 6.33 -14.58 -3.43
C ARG A 116 5.85 -13.16 -3.17
N PRO A 117 6.47 -12.12 -3.75
CA PRO A 117 5.99 -10.75 -3.62
C PRO A 117 4.56 -10.68 -4.18
N CYS A 118 3.68 -9.96 -3.48
CA CYS A 118 2.30 -9.75 -3.92
C CYS A 118 2.33 -8.99 -5.25
N LEU A 119 1.91 -9.63 -6.34
CA LEU A 119 1.86 -9.02 -7.66
C LEU A 119 0.52 -8.29 -7.79
N ILE A 120 0.47 -7.00 -7.43
CA ILE A 120 -0.71 -6.18 -7.76
C ILE A 120 -0.53 -5.66 -9.19
N SER A 121 -1.47 -6.03 -10.07
CA SER A 121 -1.52 -5.54 -11.45
C SER A 121 -2.39 -4.29 -11.49
N PHE A 122 -1.80 -3.15 -11.83
CA PHE A 122 -2.57 -1.96 -12.17
C PHE A 122 -2.98 -2.06 -13.64
N GLY A 123 -4.27 -2.31 -13.91
CA GLY A 123 -4.82 -2.31 -15.27
C GLY A 123 -4.84 -0.90 -15.83
N SER A 124 -4.40 -0.77 -17.08
CA SER A 124 -4.39 0.45 -17.90
C SER A 124 -5.78 0.94 -18.25
#